data_AF-A0A520BKM4-F1
#
_entry.id   AF-A0A520BKM4-F1
#
_cell.length_a   1.000
_cell.length_b   1.000
_cell.length_c   1.000
_cell.angle_alpha   90.00
_cell.angle_beta   90.00
_cell.angle_gamma   90.00
#
_symmetry.space_group_name_H-M   'P 1'
#
loop_
_entity.id
_entity.type
_entity.pdbx_description
1 polymer ?
#
loop_
_entity_poly.entity_id
_entity_poly.type
_entity_poly.pdbx_seq_one_letter_code
_entity_poly.pdbx_strand_id
1 'polypeptide(L)'
;MALDKKSGYRKNFSLGVTFIVLISILFILSLFLAFNFSKKSIENEFVSEKVNVLEQSIKAYNDFFQNKMPEISYYNGFLDSATAAKFVDTVTIKYPFISKVTFYDTEVKNIAVKDGMNVGNLSIGPKSIFQFGKTVDPDSIKLFSEYDTRSFKVGDDFNAMAYKLVTFVDQLDTAAVPTQEELFTNFSVVKSNKITYLNIPRREDLKIYKDMMRRKLDPLPVYQQDMLVFQLDPNKIKVI
;
A
#
# COMPACT_ATOMS: atom_id res chain seq x y z
N MET A 1 99.01 -37.84 2.65
CA MET A 1 98.66 -37.12 1.41
C MET A 1 97.14 -37.21 1.27
N ALA A 2 96.43 -36.12 1.59
CA ALA A 2 94.96 -36.09 1.53
C ALA A 2 94.51 -35.90 0.07
N LEU A 3 93.63 -36.78 -0.40
CA LEU A 3 92.95 -36.66 -1.68
C LEU A 3 91.78 -35.69 -1.52
N ASP A 4 91.97 -34.43 -1.91
CA ASP A 4 90.90 -33.43 -2.01
C ASP A 4 89.96 -33.80 -3.15
N LYS A 5 88.82 -34.41 -2.80
CA LYS A 5 87.71 -34.64 -3.72
C LYS A 5 86.92 -33.33 -3.84
N LYS A 6 87.22 -32.51 -4.85
CA LYS A 6 86.40 -31.34 -5.21
C LYS A 6 85.01 -31.79 -5.65
N SER A 7 84.08 -31.83 -4.71
CA SER A 7 82.64 -31.90 -4.95
C SER A 7 82.22 -30.62 -5.68
N GLY A 8 82.03 -30.72 -7.00
CA GLY A 8 81.58 -29.61 -7.85
C GLY A 8 80.11 -29.29 -7.61
N TYR A 9 79.80 -28.49 -6.59
CA TYR A 9 78.47 -27.93 -6.40
C TYR A 9 78.18 -26.91 -7.51
N ARG A 10 77.44 -27.31 -8.55
CA ARG A 10 76.91 -26.40 -9.59
C ARG A 10 75.74 -25.60 -9.00
N LYS A 11 75.96 -24.32 -8.68
CA LYS A 11 74.90 -23.38 -8.29
C LYS A 11 73.93 -23.16 -9.45
N ASN A 12 72.73 -23.71 -9.35
CA ASN A 12 71.64 -23.51 -10.33
C ASN A 12 70.90 -22.17 -10.08
N PHE A 13 71.63 -21.05 -10.14
CA PHE A 13 71.09 -19.71 -9.87
C PHE A 13 69.92 -19.36 -10.82
N SER A 14 70.01 -19.79 -12.08
CA SER A 14 68.92 -19.63 -13.06
C SER A 14 67.63 -20.28 -12.59
N LEU A 15 67.68 -21.50 -12.03
CA LEU A 15 66.50 -22.23 -11.58
C LEU A 15 65.79 -21.50 -10.41
N GLY A 16 66.58 -20.94 -9.48
CA GLY A 16 66.07 -20.14 -8.37
C GLY A 16 65.39 -18.85 -8.85
N VAL A 17 65.99 -18.16 -9.82
CA VAL A 17 65.38 -16.95 -10.42
C VAL A 17 64.07 -17.28 -11.12
N THR A 18 64.01 -18.33 -11.95
CA THR A 18 62.78 -18.74 -12.63
C THR A 18 61.67 -19.11 -11.63
N PHE A 19 62.04 -19.76 -10.53
CA PHE A 19 61.10 -20.13 -9.48
C PHE A 19 60.53 -18.91 -8.74
N ILE A 20 61.38 -17.93 -8.41
CA ILE A 20 60.93 -16.67 -7.78
C ILE A 20 59.98 -15.90 -8.71
N VAL A 21 60.30 -15.82 -10.00
CA VAL A 21 59.44 -15.16 -11.00
C VAL A 21 58.08 -15.87 -11.09
N LEU A 22 58.08 -17.20 -11.18
CA LEU A 22 56.84 -17.98 -11.26
C LEU A 22 55.97 -17.80 -10.00
N ILE A 23 56.57 -17.88 -8.80
CA ILE A 23 55.85 -17.64 -7.54
C ILE A 23 55.29 -16.22 -7.49
N SER A 24 56.05 -15.23 -7.94
CA SER A 24 55.61 -13.84 -7.95
C SER A 24 54.39 -13.63 -8.86
N ILE A 25 54.42 -14.23 -10.05
CA ILE A 25 53.28 -14.18 -10.99
C ILE A 25 52.05 -14.87 -10.39
N LEU A 26 52.22 -16.06 -9.81
CA LEU A 26 51.11 -16.78 -9.15
C LEU A 26 50.55 -15.98 -7.98
N PHE A 27 51.41 -15.37 -7.17
CA PHE A 27 51.00 -14.53 -6.06
C PHE A 27 50.18 -13.32 -6.52
N ILE A 28 50.62 -12.63 -7.57
CA ILE A 28 49.88 -11.49 -8.16
C ILE A 28 48.52 -11.95 -8.70
N LEU A 29 48.47 -13.09 -9.40
CA LEU A 29 47.21 -13.65 -9.91
C LEU A 29 46.26 -14.04 -8.77
N SER A 30 46.76 -14.67 -7.71
CA SER A 30 45.97 -15.01 -6.52
C SER A 30 45.42 -13.76 -5.84
N LEU A 31 46.21 -12.70 -5.67
CA LEU A 31 45.75 -11.43 -5.12
C LEU A 31 44.67 -10.78 -6.00
N PHE A 32 44.86 -10.79 -7.31
CA PHE A 32 43.88 -10.24 -8.25
C PHE A 32 42.55 -11.01 -8.19
N LEU A 33 42.59 -12.33 -8.16
CA LEU A 33 41.40 -13.17 -8.02
C LEU A 33 40.72 -12.96 -6.67
N ALA A 34 41.48 -12.97 -5.58
CA ALA A 34 40.96 -12.74 -4.24
C ALA A 34 40.28 -11.36 -4.13
N PHE A 35 40.91 -10.31 -4.65
CA PHE A 35 40.34 -8.97 -4.64
C PHE A 35 39.02 -8.88 -5.42
N ASN A 36 38.98 -9.42 -6.65
CA ASN A 36 37.77 -9.39 -7.46
C ASN A 36 36.65 -10.25 -6.86
N PHE A 37 36.99 -11.42 -6.30
CA PHE A 37 36.03 -12.29 -5.63
C PHE A 37 35.46 -11.62 -4.37
N SER A 38 36.31 -11.06 -3.51
CA SER A 38 35.88 -10.33 -2.32
C SER A 38 35.01 -9.12 -2.68
N LYS A 39 35.41 -8.33 -3.68
CA LYS A 39 34.61 -7.19 -4.15
C LYS A 39 33.22 -7.63 -4.57
N LYS A 40 33.12 -8.66 -5.42
CA LYS A 40 31.84 -9.18 -5.89
C LYS A 40 30.99 -9.78 -4.76
N SER A 41 31.62 -10.47 -3.81
CA SER A 41 30.93 -11.03 -2.64
C SER A 41 30.31 -9.93 -1.79
N ILE A 42 31.08 -8.87 -1.48
CA ILE A 42 30.61 -7.73 -0.68
C ILE A 42 29.50 -6.98 -1.41
N GLU A 43 29.63 -6.77 -2.72
CA GLU A 43 28.61 -6.08 -3.51
C GLU A 43 27.28 -6.86 -3.51
N ASN A 44 27.35 -8.18 -3.68
CA ASN A 44 26.16 -9.04 -3.62
C ASN A 44 25.49 -9.01 -2.25
N GLU A 45 26.28 -9.10 -1.17
CA GLU A 45 25.78 -9.05 0.20
C GLU A 45 25.13 -7.69 0.50
N PHE A 46 25.76 -6.59 0.07
CA PHE A 46 25.20 -5.25 0.21
C PHE A 46 23.87 -5.08 -0.53
N VAL A 47 23.77 -5.60 -1.76
CA VAL A 47 22.50 -5.57 -2.53
C VAL A 47 21.43 -6.40 -1.82
N SER A 48 21.78 -7.59 -1.33
CA SER A 48 20.87 -8.45 -0.58
C SER A 48 20.35 -7.77 0.69
N GLU A 49 21.24 -7.19 1.50
CA GLU A 49 20.85 -6.50 2.72
C GLU A 49 20.02 -5.24 2.44
N LYS A 50 20.31 -4.51 1.35
CA LYS A 50 19.48 -3.38 0.94
C LYS A 50 18.04 -3.80 0.62
N VAL A 51 17.85 -4.94 -0.04
CA VAL A 51 16.52 -5.49 -0.32
C VAL A 51 15.83 -5.89 0.98
N ASN A 52 16.54 -6.58 1.87
CA ASN A 52 16.03 -7.00 3.18
C ASN A 52 15.57 -5.78 4.02
N VAL A 53 16.39 -4.74 4.10
CA VAL A 53 16.05 -3.47 4.78
C VAL A 53 14.79 -2.84 4.16
N LEU A 54 14.69 -2.81 2.84
CA LEU A 54 13.52 -2.26 2.15
C LEU A 54 12.26 -3.06 2.49
N GLU A 55 12.31 -4.40 2.37
CA GLU A 55 11.19 -5.29 2.69
C GLU A 55 10.73 -5.15 4.13
N GLN A 56 11.67 -5.09 5.08
CA GLN A 56 11.36 -4.88 6.50
C GLN A 56 10.75 -3.50 6.75
N SER A 57 11.25 -2.46 6.09
CA SER A 57 10.76 -1.09 6.23
C SER A 57 9.31 -0.94 5.71
N ILE A 58 8.98 -1.57 4.57
CA ILE A 58 7.63 -1.48 3.98
C ILE A 58 6.66 -2.54 4.51
N LYS A 59 7.11 -3.48 5.34
CA LYS A 59 6.30 -4.58 5.86
C LYS A 59 5.00 -4.11 6.53
N ALA A 60 5.08 -3.09 7.36
CA ALA A 60 3.91 -2.54 8.05
C ALA A 60 2.90 -1.90 7.09
N TYR A 61 3.39 -1.27 6.02
CA TYR A 61 2.55 -0.72 4.97
C TYR A 61 1.84 -1.84 4.19
N ASN A 62 2.58 -2.87 3.78
CA ASN A 62 2.02 -4.01 3.06
C ASN A 62 0.97 -4.77 3.90
N ASP A 63 1.25 -4.99 5.19
CA ASP A 63 0.29 -5.62 6.12
C ASP A 63 -0.99 -4.78 6.25
N PHE A 64 -0.87 -3.46 6.41
CA PHE A 64 -2.03 -2.57 6.44
C PHE A 64 -2.86 -2.65 5.16
N PHE A 65 -2.19 -2.51 4.02
CA PHE A 65 -2.82 -2.42 2.71
C PHE A 65 -3.51 -3.72 2.28
N GLN A 66 -2.85 -4.86 2.50
CA GLN A 66 -3.34 -6.16 2.04
C GLN A 66 -4.29 -6.82 3.04
N ASN A 67 -4.07 -6.64 4.35
CA ASN A 67 -4.83 -7.37 5.37
C ASN A 67 -5.82 -6.47 6.10
N LYS A 68 -5.36 -5.31 6.61
CA LYS A 68 -6.21 -4.49 7.49
C LYS A 68 -7.27 -3.68 6.74
N MET A 69 -6.93 -3.16 5.57
CA MET A 69 -7.87 -2.36 4.78
C MET A 69 -9.11 -3.14 4.32
N PRO A 70 -9.00 -4.36 3.78
CA PRO A 70 -10.18 -5.15 3.39
C PRO A 70 -11.15 -5.45 4.54
N GLU A 71 -10.71 -5.42 5.81
CA GLU A 71 -11.59 -5.63 6.96
C GLU A 71 -12.73 -4.60 7.05
N ILE A 72 -12.54 -3.40 6.48
CA ILE A 72 -13.59 -2.37 6.42
C ILE A 72 -14.83 -2.91 5.69
N SER A 73 -14.62 -3.75 4.66
CA SER A 73 -15.72 -4.36 3.91
C SER A 73 -16.51 -5.38 4.73
N TYR A 74 -15.95 -5.95 5.81
CA TYR A 74 -16.68 -6.88 6.68
C TYR A 74 -17.80 -6.20 7.48
N TYR A 75 -17.73 -4.88 7.65
CA TYR A 75 -18.80 -4.11 8.28
C TYR A 75 -19.97 -3.81 7.34
N ASN A 76 -19.85 -4.13 6.04
CA ASN A 76 -20.93 -4.01 5.05
C ASN A 76 -21.65 -2.65 5.00
N GLY A 77 -20.97 -1.53 5.29
CA GLY A 77 -21.61 -0.21 5.29
C GLY A 77 -22.29 0.16 6.60
N PHE A 78 -22.10 -0.62 7.68
CA PHE A 78 -22.74 -0.41 8.98
C PHE A 78 -21.80 0.20 10.03
N LEU A 79 -20.66 0.79 9.64
CA LEU A 79 -19.84 1.53 10.59
C LEU A 79 -20.57 2.81 11.01
N ASP A 80 -20.81 2.96 12.31
CA ASP A 80 -21.18 4.23 12.89
C ASP A 80 -19.94 5.01 13.33
N SER A 81 -20.11 6.29 13.68
CA SER A 81 -19.01 7.15 14.13
C SER A 81 -18.22 6.58 15.32
N ALA A 82 -18.90 5.90 16.25
CA ALA A 82 -18.27 5.33 17.45
C ALA A 82 -17.43 4.10 17.13
N THR A 83 -17.92 3.23 16.25
CA THR A 83 -17.20 2.02 15.79
C THR A 83 -16.07 2.40 14.86
N ALA A 84 -16.29 3.38 13.97
CA ALA A 84 -15.24 3.96 13.13
C ALA A 84 -14.11 4.56 13.97
N ALA A 85 -14.43 5.31 15.03
CA ALA A 85 -13.43 5.84 15.96
C ALA A 85 -12.57 4.72 16.59
N LYS A 86 -13.20 3.67 17.13
CA LYS A 86 -12.49 2.52 17.72
C LYS A 86 -11.61 1.78 16.71
N PHE A 87 -12.10 1.62 15.49
CA PHE A 87 -11.33 1.01 14.39
C PHE A 87 -10.09 1.86 14.09
N VAL A 88 -10.27 3.18 13.92
CA VAL A 88 -9.16 4.10 13.63
C VAL A 88 -8.15 4.15 14.78
N ASP A 89 -8.59 4.16 16.03
CA ASP A 89 -7.69 4.13 17.18
C ASP A 89 -6.78 2.89 17.15
N THR A 90 -7.38 1.72 16.90
CA THR A 90 -6.63 0.46 16.78
C THR A 90 -5.63 0.51 15.62
N VAL A 91 -6.06 1.04 14.47
CA VAL A 91 -5.24 1.16 13.25
C VAL A 91 -4.09 2.14 13.45
N THR A 92 -4.31 3.32 14.03
CA THR A 92 -3.28 4.34 14.22
C THR A 92 -2.28 4.01 15.33
N ILE A 93 -2.62 3.09 16.23
CA ILE A 93 -1.67 2.48 17.18
C ILE A 93 -0.79 1.46 16.48
N LYS A 94 -1.38 0.52 15.72
CA LYS A 94 -0.65 -0.55 15.03
C LYS A 94 0.20 -0.02 13.86
N TYR A 95 -0.26 1.02 13.17
CA TYR A 95 0.36 1.58 11.97
C TYR A 95 0.64 3.09 12.18
N PRO A 96 1.79 3.45 12.78
CA PRO A 96 2.10 4.84 13.14
C PRO A 96 2.21 5.81 11.96
N PHE A 97 2.42 5.29 10.74
CA PHE A 97 2.45 6.08 9.51
C PHE A 97 1.08 6.65 9.13
N ILE A 98 -0.01 6.18 9.75
CA ILE A 98 -1.35 6.75 9.56
C ILE A 98 -1.51 7.91 10.54
N SER A 99 -1.55 9.12 9.99
CA SER A 99 -1.62 10.35 10.78
C SER A 99 -3.05 10.76 11.12
N LYS A 100 -3.95 10.58 10.15
CA LYS A 100 -5.33 11.06 10.19
C LYS A 100 -6.21 10.16 9.33
N VAL A 101 -7.45 9.96 9.74
CA VAL A 101 -8.44 9.23 8.97
C VAL A 101 -9.70 10.06 8.83
N THR A 102 -10.23 10.16 7.62
CA THR A 102 -11.53 10.77 7.36
C THR A 102 -12.52 9.67 7.03
N PHE A 103 -13.62 9.58 7.77
CA PHE A 103 -14.68 8.60 7.57
C PHE A 103 -15.89 9.28 6.94
N TYR A 104 -16.39 8.70 5.86
CA TYR A 104 -17.58 9.12 5.13
C TYR A 104 -18.65 8.04 5.31
N ASP A 105 -19.62 8.32 6.17
CA ASP A 105 -20.88 7.57 6.24
C ASP A 105 -21.69 7.98 5.01
N THR A 106 -21.73 7.10 4.02
CA THR A 106 -22.19 7.36 2.66
C THR A 106 -23.46 6.57 2.39
N GLU A 107 -24.35 7.13 1.59
CA GLU A 107 -25.58 6.45 1.17
C GLU A 107 -25.69 6.43 -0.35
N VAL A 108 -26.05 5.26 -0.88
CA VAL A 108 -26.46 5.05 -2.27
C VAL A 108 -27.99 4.99 -2.30
N LYS A 109 -28.60 5.90 -3.04
CA LYS A 109 -30.05 6.11 -3.09
C LYS A 109 -30.55 6.15 -4.52
N ASN A 110 -31.84 5.89 -4.70
CA ASN A 110 -32.53 6.06 -5.97
C ASN A 110 -33.25 7.43 -6.10
N ILE A 111 -32.70 8.45 -5.42
CA ILE A 111 -33.15 9.83 -5.42
C ILE A 111 -31.94 10.75 -5.48
N ALA A 112 -32.07 11.87 -6.19
CA ALA A 112 -30.97 12.82 -6.37
C ALA A 112 -30.48 13.39 -5.02
N VAL A 113 -29.16 13.43 -4.84
CA VAL A 113 -28.49 14.04 -3.70
C VAL A 113 -27.78 15.33 -4.11
N LYS A 114 -27.74 16.31 -3.22
CA LYS A 114 -27.12 17.62 -3.50
C LYS A 114 -25.59 17.57 -3.44
N ASP A 115 -25.06 16.97 -2.38
CA ASP A 115 -23.63 17.00 -2.04
C ASP A 115 -22.92 15.69 -2.44
N GLY A 116 -23.16 15.21 -3.65
CA GLY A 116 -22.62 13.93 -4.13
C GLY A 116 -22.69 13.77 -5.66
N MET A 117 -22.72 12.53 -6.13
CA MET A 117 -22.77 12.20 -7.55
C MET A 117 -24.12 11.59 -7.92
N ASN A 118 -24.73 12.09 -8.99
CA ASN A 118 -26.00 11.60 -9.53
C ASN A 118 -25.78 11.12 -10.96
N VAL A 119 -26.13 9.85 -11.26
CA VAL A 119 -26.06 9.27 -12.61
C VAL A 119 -27.33 8.47 -12.90
N GLY A 120 -28.12 8.96 -13.86
CA GLY A 120 -29.46 8.42 -14.11
C GLY A 120 -30.34 8.62 -12.87
N ASN A 121 -30.91 7.54 -12.34
CA ASN A 121 -31.63 7.57 -11.06
C ASN A 121 -30.78 7.06 -9.88
N LEU A 122 -29.53 6.61 -10.12
CA LEU A 122 -28.60 6.22 -9.05
C LEU A 122 -27.89 7.46 -8.51
N SER A 123 -27.86 7.60 -7.20
CA SER A 123 -27.20 8.72 -6.53
C SER A 123 -26.37 8.22 -5.37
N ILE A 124 -25.18 8.78 -5.18
CA ILE A 124 -24.29 8.49 -4.05
C ILE A 124 -23.87 9.79 -3.39
N GLY A 125 -24.05 9.89 -2.07
CA GLY A 125 -23.71 11.08 -1.31
C GLY A 125 -23.33 10.76 0.13
N PRO A 126 -22.47 11.57 0.76
CA PRO A 126 -22.18 11.44 2.17
C PRO A 126 -23.39 11.90 2.98
N LYS A 127 -23.81 11.09 3.95
CA LYS A 127 -24.76 11.47 4.99
C LYS A 127 -24.07 12.27 6.08
N SER A 128 -22.89 11.82 6.49
CA SER A 128 -22.04 12.51 7.46
C SER A 128 -20.56 12.21 7.23
N ILE A 129 -19.70 13.15 7.62
CA ILE A 129 -18.26 13.03 7.47
C ILE A 129 -17.62 13.32 8.82
N PHE A 130 -16.74 12.41 9.23
CA PHE A 130 -16.00 12.48 10.49
C PHE A 130 -14.50 12.47 10.25
N GLN A 131 -13.76 13.07 11.17
CA GLN A 131 -12.30 13.06 11.18
C GLN A 131 -11.79 12.49 12.50
N PHE A 132 -10.81 11.60 12.38
CA PHE A 132 -10.18 10.92 13.50
C PHE A 132 -8.66 11.00 13.37
N GLY A 133 -7.96 10.99 14.49
CA GLY A 133 -6.50 10.94 14.52
C GLY A 133 -5.91 11.57 15.77
N LYS A 134 -4.64 11.24 16.06
CA LYS A 134 -3.93 11.71 17.27
C LYS A 134 -3.76 13.22 17.35
N THR A 135 -3.77 13.89 16.20
CA THR A 135 -3.59 15.35 16.06
C THR A 135 -4.91 16.05 15.73
N VAL A 136 -6.05 15.37 15.84
CA VAL A 136 -7.36 15.95 15.57
C VAL A 136 -7.95 16.39 16.91
N ASP A 137 -8.39 17.64 16.96
CA ASP A 137 -9.06 18.19 18.13
C ASP A 137 -10.37 17.43 18.39
N PRO A 138 -10.70 17.05 19.63
CA PRO A 138 -11.99 16.44 19.97
C PRO A 138 -13.22 17.21 19.45
N ASP A 139 -13.14 18.54 19.34
CA ASP A 139 -14.23 19.36 18.81
C ASP A 139 -14.32 19.33 17.27
N SER A 140 -13.32 18.77 16.59
CA SER A 140 -13.22 18.67 15.12
C SER A 140 -13.60 17.30 14.55
N ILE A 141 -14.31 16.48 15.32
CA ILE A 141 -14.65 15.09 14.93
C ILE A 141 -15.71 15.05 13.84
N LYS A 142 -16.72 15.92 13.82
CA LYS A 142 -17.76 15.95 12.78
C LYS A 142 -17.54 17.12 11.83
N LEU A 143 -17.21 16.81 10.57
CA LEU A 143 -16.92 17.81 9.54
C LEU A 143 -18.16 18.17 8.71
N PHE A 144 -19.06 17.21 8.48
CA PHE A 144 -20.21 17.39 7.60
C PHE A 144 -21.44 16.62 8.10
N SER A 145 -22.62 17.16 7.82
CA SER A 145 -23.91 16.47 7.89
C SER A 145 -24.79 16.91 6.73
N GLU A 146 -25.65 16.02 6.23
CA GLU A 146 -26.67 16.37 5.21
C GLU A 146 -27.52 17.60 5.59
N TYR A 147 -27.77 17.80 6.89
CA TYR A 147 -28.53 18.94 7.42
C TYR A 147 -27.70 20.17 7.79
N ASP A 148 -26.36 20.05 7.85
CA ASP A 148 -25.46 21.15 8.21
C ASP A 148 -24.17 21.09 7.39
N THR A 149 -24.15 21.87 6.31
CA THR A 149 -23.08 21.91 5.31
C THR A 149 -22.16 23.12 5.48
N ARG A 150 -22.28 23.88 6.58
CA ARG A 150 -21.79 25.26 6.70
C ARG A 150 -20.27 25.47 6.64
N SER A 151 -19.44 24.42 6.61
CA SER A 151 -17.98 24.59 6.59
C SER A 151 -17.18 23.57 5.76
N PHE A 152 -17.77 22.43 5.36
CA PHE A 152 -17.03 21.36 4.69
C PHE A 152 -17.58 21.07 3.30
N LYS A 153 -16.73 21.28 2.29
CA LYS A 153 -17.00 20.83 0.92
C LYS A 153 -16.58 19.37 0.80
N VAL A 154 -17.48 18.54 0.28
CA VAL A 154 -17.18 17.15 -0.06
C VAL A 154 -15.95 17.14 -0.98
N GLY A 155 -14.87 16.54 -0.47
CA GLY A 155 -13.55 16.65 -1.08
C GLY A 155 -13.40 15.81 -2.34
N ASP A 156 -12.36 16.11 -3.12
CA ASP A 156 -12.02 15.40 -4.36
C ASP A 156 -11.85 13.88 -4.17
N ASP A 157 -11.49 13.45 -2.96
CA ASP A 157 -11.34 12.01 -2.65
C ASP A 157 -12.68 11.28 -2.72
N PHE A 158 -13.75 11.89 -2.20
CA PHE A 158 -15.09 11.32 -2.33
C PHE A 158 -15.53 11.29 -3.78
N ASN A 159 -15.37 12.39 -4.51
CA ASN A 159 -15.77 12.46 -5.92
C ASN A 159 -15.06 11.43 -6.79
N ALA A 160 -13.76 11.24 -6.58
CA ALA A 160 -12.97 10.22 -7.29
C ALA A 160 -13.47 8.81 -6.99
N MET A 161 -13.82 8.52 -5.73
CA MET A 161 -14.32 7.21 -5.33
C MET A 161 -15.75 6.95 -5.82
N ALA A 162 -16.63 7.95 -5.71
CA ALA A 162 -17.99 7.92 -6.25
C ALA A 162 -17.97 7.67 -7.76
N TYR A 163 -17.07 8.35 -8.50
CA TYR A 163 -16.89 8.12 -9.93
C TYR A 163 -16.50 6.68 -10.24
N LYS A 164 -15.56 6.10 -9.48
CA LYS A 164 -15.16 4.70 -9.65
C LYS A 164 -16.32 3.73 -9.38
N LEU A 165 -17.08 3.92 -8.29
CA LEU A 165 -18.25 3.10 -8.01
C LEU A 165 -19.25 3.15 -9.17
N VAL A 166 -19.61 4.35 -9.62
CA VAL A 166 -20.61 4.51 -10.69
C VAL A 166 -20.11 3.90 -12.00
N THR A 167 -18.84 4.10 -12.35
CA THR A 167 -18.23 3.50 -13.56
C THR A 167 -18.23 1.98 -13.47
N PHE A 168 -17.88 1.42 -12.30
CA PHE A 168 -17.88 -0.01 -12.07
C PHE A 168 -19.29 -0.60 -12.18
N VAL A 169 -20.29 0.03 -11.57
CA VAL A 169 -21.70 -0.38 -11.71
C VAL A 169 -22.15 -0.24 -13.17
N ASP A 170 -21.72 0.79 -13.90
CA ASP A 170 -22.08 0.94 -15.30
C ASP A 170 -21.49 -0.16 -16.21
N GLN A 171 -20.30 -0.65 -15.88
CA GLN A 171 -19.63 -1.70 -16.65
C GLN A 171 -19.92 -3.12 -16.12
N LEU A 172 -20.62 -3.23 -14.99
CA LEU A 172 -20.87 -4.49 -14.30
C LEU A 172 -21.60 -5.50 -15.19
N ASP A 173 -20.93 -6.62 -15.49
CA ASP A 173 -21.58 -7.82 -15.98
C ASP A 173 -22.19 -8.60 -14.80
N THR A 174 -23.52 -8.63 -14.73
CA THR A 174 -24.24 -9.30 -13.66
C THR A 174 -24.09 -10.83 -13.68
N ALA A 175 -23.69 -11.42 -14.80
CA ALA A 175 -23.47 -12.87 -14.94
C ALA A 175 -22.09 -13.31 -14.42
N ALA A 176 -21.07 -12.48 -14.57
CA ALA A 176 -19.71 -12.76 -14.13
C ALA A 176 -19.48 -12.45 -12.63
N VAL A 177 -18.48 -13.11 -12.05
CA VAL A 177 -17.99 -12.80 -10.70
C VAL A 177 -16.71 -11.98 -10.85
N PRO A 178 -16.67 -10.72 -10.39
CA PRO A 178 -15.47 -9.91 -10.40
C PRO A 178 -14.35 -10.56 -9.59
N THR A 179 -13.10 -10.39 -10.04
CA THR A 179 -11.95 -10.89 -9.27
C THR A 179 -11.69 -10.02 -8.04
N GLN A 180 -11.00 -10.57 -7.04
CA GLN A 180 -10.64 -9.79 -5.84
C GLN A 180 -9.75 -8.58 -6.18
N GLU A 181 -8.84 -8.74 -7.13
CA GLU A 181 -7.97 -7.66 -7.62
C GLU A 181 -8.77 -6.56 -8.33
N GLU A 182 -9.74 -6.93 -9.15
CA GLU A 182 -10.64 -6.00 -9.82
C GLU A 182 -11.48 -5.21 -8.81
N LEU A 183 -12.06 -5.89 -7.81
CA LEU A 183 -12.80 -5.23 -6.74
C LEU A 183 -11.89 -4.25 -6.00
N PHE A 184 -10.73 -4.72 -5.54
CA PHE A 184 -9.81 -3.86 -4.79
C PHE A 184 -9.36 -2.63 -5.60
N THR A 185 -9.10 -2.79 -6.89
CA THR A 185 -8.69 -1.68 -7.79
C THR A 185 -9.82 -0.67 -8.02
N ASN A 186 -11.06 -1.13 -8.12
CA ASN A 186 -12.23 -0.26 -8.33
C ASN A 186 -12.70 0.42 -7.02
N PHE A 187 -12.45 -0.20 -5.87
CA PHE A 187 -12.89 0.30 -4.56
C PHE A 187 -11.76 0.94 -3.73
N SER A 188 -10.60 1.20 -4.35
CA SER A 188 -9.50 1.92 -3.71
C SER A 188 -8.84 2.96 -4.62
N VAL A 189 -8.26 4.00 -4.02
CA VAL A 189 -7.41 4.98 -4.70
C VAL A 189 -6.15 5.17 -3.86
N VAL A 190 -5.00 4.80 -4.42
CA VAL A 190 -3.70 4.88 -3.75
C VAL A 190 -2.93 6.07 -4.31
N LYS A 191 -2.53 6.97 -3.42
CA LYS A 191 -1.64 8.11 -3.69
C LYS A 191 -0.47 8.05 -2.70
N SER A 192 0.62 8.74 -3.00
CA SER A 192 1.86 8.71 -2.19
C SER A 192 1.67 9.09 -0.72
N ASN A 193 0.71 9.97 -0.42
CA ASN A 193 0.44 10.48 0.93
C ASN A 193 -0.96 10.13 1.46
N LYS A 194 -1.75 9.34 0.73
CA LYS A 194 -3.07 8.93 1.18
C LYS A 194 -3.60 7.71 0.44
N ILE A 195 -4.40 6.93 1.14
CA ILE A 195 -5.17 5.84 0.56
C ILE A 195 -6.64 6.09 0.83
N THR A 196 -7.47 6.04 -0.21
CA THR A 196 -8.93 6.09 -0.09
C THR A 196 -9.48 4.71 -0.36
N TYR A 197 -10.42 4.27 0.46
CA TYR A 197 -11.06 2.97 0.34
C TYR A 197 -12.56 3.10 0.57
N LEU A 198 -13.34 2.52 -0.32
CA LEU A 198 -14.77 2.31 -0.17
C LEU A 198 -14.99 0.83 0.15
N ASN A 199 -15.85 0.53 1.12
CA ASN A 199 -16.25 -0.85 1.35
C ASN A 199 -16.80 -1.46 0.05
N ILE A 200 -16.48 -2.72 -0.20
CA ILE A 200 -16.95 -3.40 -1.40
C ILE A 200 -18.44 -3.74 -1.19
N PRO A 201 -19.37 -3.22 -2.01
CA PRO A 201 -20.78 -3.57 -1.87
C PRO A 201 -21.00 -5.05 -2.20
N ARG A 202 -22.04 -5.65 -1.60
CA ARG A 202 -22.38 -7.05 -1.90
C ARG A 202 -22.85 -7.16 -3.35
N ARG A 203 -22.66 -8.33 -3.96
CA ARG A 203 -23.06 -8.58 -5.35
C ARG A 203 -24.54 -8.27 -5.61
N GLU A 204 -25.42 -8.61 -4.68
CA GLU A 204 -26.85 -8.31 -4.81
C GLU A 204 -27.12 -6.80 -4.76
N ASP A 205 -26.42 -6.06 -3.90
CA ASP A 205 -26.53 -4.60 -3.85
C ASP A 205 -26.05 -3.97 -5.17
N LEU A 206 -24.95 -4.47 -5.74
CA LEU A 206 -24.43 -4.02 -7.05
C LEU A 206 -25.41 -4.25 -8.20
N LYS A 207 -26.15 -5.37 -8.22
CA LYS A 207 -27.21 -5.60 -9.21
C LYS A 207 -28.34 -4.58 -9.07
N ILE A 208 -28.72 -4.26 -7.83
CA ILE A 208 -29.76 -3.27 -7.57
C ILE A 208 -29.25 -1.87 -7.95
N TYR A 209 -27.96 -1.55 -7.74
CA TYR A 209 -27.37 -0.30 -8.19
C TYR A 209 -27.45 -0.16 -9.71
N LYS A 210 -27.18 -1.25 -10.44
CA LYS A 210 -27.34 -1.30 -11.90
C LYS A 210 -28.77 -1.00 -12.33
N ASP A 211 -29.75 -1.58 -11.63
CA ASP A 211 -31.16 -1.33 -11.88
C ASP A 211 -31.56 0.11 -11.56
N MET A 212 -31.05 0.67 -10.46
CA MET A 212 -31.24 2.07 -10.08
C MET A 212 -30.69 3.05 -11.12
N MET A 213 -29.61 2.72 -11.82
CA MET A 213 -29.13 3.58 -12.91
C MET A 213 -30.15 3.68 -14.05
N ARG A 214 -30.86 2.58 -14.35
CA ARG A 214 -31.76 2.46 -15.50
C ARG A 214 -33.15 3.00 -15.24
N ARG A 215 -33.68 2.83 -14.02
CA ARG A 215 -35.05 3.19 -13.68
C ARG A 215 -35.18 3.63 -12.22
N LYS A 216 -36.29 4.33 -11.95
CA LYS A 216 -36.74 4.58 -10.60
C LYS A 216 -37.43 3.31 -10.05
N LEU A 217 -37.00 2.86 -8.88
CA LEU A 217 -37.50 1.69 -8.17
C LEU A 217 -38.61 2.07 -7.19
N ASP A 218 -39.48 1.11 -6.89
CA ASP A 218 -40.52 1.23 -5.88
C ASP A 218 -40.55 -0.07 -5.04
N PRO A 219 -40.24 -0.03 -3.74
CA PRO A 219 -39.88 1.15 -2.94
C PRO A 219 -38.52 1.74 -3.34
N LEU A 220 -38.27 3.00 -2.97
CA LEU A 220 -36.99 3.68 -3.19
C LEU A 220 -35.94 3.19 -2.19
N PRO A 221 -34.99 2.33 -2.60
CA PRO A 221 -34.08 1.74 -1.66
C PRO A 221 -32.94 2.71 -1.29
N VAL A 222 -32.41 2.53 -0.08
CA VAL A 222 -31.24 3.26 0.45
C VAL A 222 -30.26 2.24 1.00
N TYR A 223 -29.01 2.33 0.57
CA TYR A 223 -27.93 1.45 1.00
C TYR A 223 -26.83 2.28 1.62
N GLN A 224 -26.36 1.87 2.80
CA GLN A 224 -25.23 2.52 3.46
C GLN A 224 -23.92 1.97 2.91
N GLN A 225 -22.91 2.82 2.85
CA GLN A 225 -21.55 2.52 2.41
C GLN A 225 -20.57 3.28 3.31
N ASP A 226 -19.47 2.62 3.64
CA ASP A 226 -18.39 3.13 4.47
C ASP A 226 -17.19 3.47 3.59
N MET A 227 -16.82 4.75 3.55
CA MET A 227 -15.60 5.19 2.89
C MET A 227 -14.61 5.78 3.90
N LEU A 228 -13.36 5.34 3.83
CA LEU A 228 -12.28 5.85 4.66
C LEU A 228 -11.15 6.41 3.81
N VAL A 229 -10.65 7.57 4.21
CA VAL A 229 -9.45 8.21 3.66
C VAL A 229 -8.37 8.21 4.72
N PHE A 230 -7.33 7.40 4.51
CA PHE A 230 -6.16 7.29 5.37
C PHE A 230 -5.07 8.25 4.89
N GLN A 231 -4.72 9.21 5.72
CA GLN A 231 -3.63 10.14 5.46
C GLN A 231 -2.31 9.54 5.96
N LEU A 232 -1.37 9.33 5.03
CA LEU A 232 -0.11 8.67 5.30
C LEU A 232 1.01 9.70 5.48
N ASP A 233 1.88 9.45 6.45
CA ASP A 233 3.11 10.18 6.71
C ASP A 233 4.29 9.21 6.54
N PRO A 234 4.97 9.24 5.37
CA PRO A 234 6.09 8.34 5.08
C PRO A 234 7.24 8.48 6.08
N ASN A 235 7.41 9.64 6.72
CA ASN A 235 8.50 9.87 7.69
C ASN A 235 8.31 9.08 8.99
N LYS A 236 7.10 8.57 9.24
CA LYS A 236 6.78 7.72 10.39
C LYS A 236 6.93 6.23 10.08
N ILE A 237 7.26 5.86 8.83
CA ILE A 237 7.71 4.52 8.50
C ILE A 237 9.12 4.38 9.03
N LYS A 238 9.32 3.45 9.98
CA LYS A 238 10.64 3.17 10.52
C LYS A 238 11.47 2.47 9.45
N VAL A 239 12.59 3.08 9.09
CA VAL A 239 13.66 2.38 8.37
C VAL A 239 14.41 1.54 9.40
N ILE A 240 14.48 0.23 9.15
CA ILE A 240 15.19 -0.72 10.01
C ILE A 240 16.57 -0.98 9.42
#